data_AF-Q4VA36-F1
#
_entry.id   AF-Q4VA36-F1
#
_cell.length_a   1.000
_cell.length_b   1.000
_cell.length_c   1.000
_cell.angle_alpha   90.00
_cell.angle_beta   90.00
_cell.angle_gamma   90.00
#
_symmetry.space_group_name_H-M   'P 1'
#
loop_
_entity.id
_entity.type
_entity.pdbx_description
1 polymer ?
#
loop_
_entity_poly.entity_id
_entity_poly.type
_entity_poly.pdbx_seq_one_letter_code
_entity_poly.pdbx_strand_id
1 'polypeptide(L)'
;MAPPQRCPLCRQTFFCGRGHVYSHKHQRQLKGALERLLPQVEAARRAVRAAQVERYVPEHDRCCWCPCCGCEVRKHLSHGNLTVLHGGLLEHLASPEHKKATNKFWWENKANAQMKEKFLISPQDYARFKKSMVKGLDSYEEKEDEVIKEMAAQIREVEQSRQEVVRSVLEPQAESDPEEGSSAPESWKATNGHVASSSQQVSHLALQPVAELDWMETGQQLTFIGHQDTPGIGNIHSGATPPWMIQEEEHSSGSLPIGPSYEEFLKEKEKQKLKKLPPDRVGANFDHSSNTSAGWLPSFGRVWNNGRRWQSRHQFKTEAATRSKQPRKGKS
;
A
#
# COMPACT_ATOMS: atom_id res chain seq x y z
N MET A 1 19.01 -0.29 -62.56
CA MET A 1 18.45 0.93 -61.93
C MET A 1 18.36 0.68 -60.43
N ALA A 2 18.78 1.62 -59.58
CA ALA A 2 18.65 1.45 -58.13
C ALA A 2 17.15 1.39 -57.73
N PRO A 3 16.75 0.53 -56.78
CA PRO A 3 15.36 0.48 -56.34
C PRO A 3 14.93 1.83 -55.75
N PRO A 4 13.67 2.26 -55.94
CA PRO A 4 13.18 3.51 -55.40
C PRO A 4 13.29 3.49 -53.87
N GLN A 5 13.97 4.48 -53.31
CA GLN A 5 14.11 4.62 -51.86
C GLN A 5 13.20 5.74 -51.37
N ARG A 6 12.32 5.43 -50.41
CA ARG A 6 11.48 6.43 -49.75
C ARG A 6 12.20 6.99 -48.53
N CYS A 7 12.39 8.30 -48.49
CA CYS A 7 12.93 8.97 -47.32
C CYS A 7 11.81 9.21 -46.29
N PRO A 8 11.91 8.70 -45.04
CA PRO A 8 10.87 8.91 -44.02
C PRO A 8 10.75 10.38 -43.62
N LEU A 9 11.83 11.16 -43.66
CA LEU A 9 11.83 12.59 -43.34
C LEU A 9 11.22 13.43 -44.45
N CYS A 10 11.60 13.18 -45.71
CA CYS A 10 11.11 13.97 -46.84
C CYS A 10 9.73 13.51 -47.35
N ARG A 11 9.29 12.30 -46.97
CA ARG A 11 8.08 11.62 -47.49
C ARG A 11 8.04 11.56 -49.02
N GLN A 12 9.21 11.52 -49.65
CA GLN A 12 9.40 11.49 -51.10
C GLN A 12 10.19 10.24 -51.48
N THR A 13 9.84 9.66 -52.62
CA THR A 13 10.57 8.59 -53.28
C THR A 13 11.66 9.18 -54.16
N PHE A 14 12.88 8.69 -54.00
CA PHE A 14 14.02 9.11 -54.80
C PHE A 14 14.54 7.92 -55.62
N PHE A 15 14.82 8.17 -56.88
CA PHE A 15 15.31 7.16 -57.83
C PHE A 15 16.84 7.21 -58.00
N CYS A 16 17.48 8.35 -57.66
CA CYS A 16 18.90 8.62 -57.88
C CYS A 16 19.78 8.40 -56.63
N GLY A 17 19.53 7.32 -55.89
CA GLY A 17 20.33 6.95 -54.72
C GLY A 17 20.22 7.95 -53.56
N ARG A 18 21.26 8.03 -52.74
CA ARG A 18 21.27 8.78 -51.46
C ARG A 18 21.65 10.26 -51.57
N GLY A 19 21.80 10.81 -52.78
CA GLY A 19 22.21 12.20 -52.97
C GLY A 19 21.25 13.23 -52.36
N HIS A 20 19.95 12.91 -52.27
CA HIS A 20 18.94 13.81 -51.71
C HIS A 20 19.18 14.20 -50.25
N VAL A 21 19.93 13.40 -49.48
CA VAL A 21 20.26 13.66 -48.07
C VAL A 21 21.07 14.95 -47.92
N TYR A 22 21.82 15.34 -48.95
CA TYR A 22 22.58 16.60 -48.99
C TYR A 22 21.74 17.80 -49.46
N SER A 23 20.50 17.59 -49.88
CA SER A 23 19.64 18.69 -50.33
C SER A 23 19.25 19.60 -49.17
N HIS A 24 19.13 20.90 -49.45
CA HIS A 24 18.68 21.88 -48.47
C HIS A 24 17.28 21.55 -47.92
N LYS A 25 16.38 21.01 -48.76
CA LYS A 25 15.04 20.56 -48.35
C LYS A 25 15.13 19.43 -47.32
N HIS A 26 15.98 18.42 -47.54
CA HIS A 26 16.17 17.33 -46.58
C HIS A 26 16.75 17.85 -45.27
N GLN A 27 17.83 18.65 -45.33
CA GLN A 27 18.48 19.19 -44.15
C GLN A 27 17.55 20.08 -43.31
N ARG A 28 16.69 20.88 -43.95
CA ARG A 28 15.64 21.66 -43.26
C ARG A 28 14.63 20.75 -42.54
N GLN A 29 14.15 19.68 -43.19
CA GLN A 29 13.21 18.73 -42.58
C GLN A 29 13.83 17.94 -41.44
N LEU A 30 15.09 17.52 -41.59
CA LEU A 30 15.88 16.86 -40.55
C LEU A 30 16.03 17.78 -39.33
N LYS A 31 16.45 19.03 -39.55
CA LYS A 31 16.56 20.04 -38.48
C LYS A 31 15.23 20.23 -37.76
N GLY A 32 14.13 20.44 -38.50
CA GLY A 32 12.80 20.60 -37.92
C GLY A 32 12.31 19.37 -37.15
N ALA A 33 12.64 18.16 -37.59
CA ALA A 33 12.29 16.93 -36.87
C ALA A 33 13.06 16.81 -35.55
N LEU A 34 14.35 17.15 -35.54
CA LEU A 34 15.19 17.14 -34.34
C LEU A 34 14.79 18.26 -33.36
N GLU A 35 14.45 19.44 -33.86
CA GLU A 35 13.99 20.59 -33.05
C GLU A 35 12.66 20.33 -32.35
N ARG A 36 11.79 19.47 -32.89
CA ARG A 36 10.54 19.07 -32.21
C ARG A 36 10.80 18.16 -31.01
N LEU A 37 11.77 17.25 -31.13
CA LEU A 37 12.12 16.32 -30.05
C LEU A 37 13.01 16.98 -28.98
N LEU A 38 13.87 17.93 -29.37
CA LEU A 38 14.89 18.51 -28.50
C LEU A 38 14.33 19.09 -27.17
N PRO A 39 13.26 19.90 -27.13
CA PRO A 39 12.70 20.41 -25.87
C PRO A 39 12.24 19.31 -24.92
N GLN A 40 11.73 18.19 -25.46
CA GLN A 40 11.28 17.05 -24.66
C GLN A 40 12.47 16.30 -24.07
N VAL A 41 13.54 16.14 -24.84
CA VAL A 41 14.80 15.54 -24.38
C VAL A 41 15.47 16.41 -23.32
N GLU A 42 15.48 17.73 -23.49
CA GLU A 42 16.02 18.65 -22.48
C GLU A 42 15.20 18.63 -21.19
N ALA A 43 13.87 18.58 -21.29
CA ALA A 43 13.00 18.42 -20.12
C ALA A 43 13.25 17.09 -19.41
N ALA A 44 13.39 15.99 -20.16
CA ALA A 44 13.76 14.68 -19.63
C ALA A 44 15.13 14.70 -18.94
N ARG A 45 16.14 15.36 -19.53
CA ARG A 45 17.47 15.52 -18.91
C ARG A 45 17.40 16.29 -17.59
N ARG A 46 16.57 17.32 -17.48
CA ARG A 46 16.36 18.02 -16.20
C ARG A 46 15.76 17.10 -15.14
N ALA A 47 14.82 16.24 -15.53
CA ALA A 47 14.18 15.26 -14.64
C ALA A 47 15.15 14.18 -14.11
N VAL A 48 16.33 13.98 -14.73
CA VAL A 48 17.36 13.06 -14.21
C VAL A 48 17.81 13.44 -12.79
N ARG A 49 17.89 14.74 -12.50
CA ARG A 49 18.35 15.26 -11.20
C ARG A 49 17.25 15.12 -10.14
N ALA A 50 16.03 15.52 -10.50
CA ALA A 50 14.86 15.49 -9.63
C ALA A 50 13.68 14.89 -10.40
N ALA A 51 13.42 13.61 -10.17
CA ALA A 51 12.25 12.94 -10.73
C ALA A 51 10.98 13.51 -10.06
N GLN A 52 10.06 13.98 -10.89
CA GLN A 52 8.78 14.51 -10.42
C GLN A 52 7.75 13.40 -10.48
N VAL A 53 7.05 13.19 -9.37
CA VAL A 53 5.98 12.21 -9.23
C VAL A 53 4.70 12.98 -8.95
N GLU A 54 3.68 12.67 -9.72
CA GLU A 54 2.35 13.27 -9.60
C GLU A 54 1.29 12.16 -9.53
N ARG A 55 0.10 12.51 -9.03
CA ARG A 55 -1.08 11.69 -9.19
C ARG A 55 -1.41 11.56 -10.67
N TYR A 56 -1.71 10.35 -11.12
CA TYR A 56 -2.10 10.09 -12.50
C TYR A 56 -3.32 10.93 -12.90
N VAL A 57 -3.17 11.61 -14.04
CA VAL A 57 -4.26 12.26 -14.78
C VAL A 57 -4.18 11.84 -16.26
N PRO A 58 -5.31 11.80 -17.00
CA PRO A 58 -5.32 11.41 -18.41
C PRO A 58 -4.34 12.20 -19.30
N GLU A 59 -3.99 13.43 -18.94
CA GLU A 59 -3.00 14.25 -19.65
C GLU A 59 -1.59 13.67 -19.63
N HIS A 60 -1.30 12.70 -18.76
CA HIS A 60 -0.01 12.03 -18.66
C HIS A 60 0.22 10.98 -19.76
N ASP A 61 -0.83 10.53 -20.45
CA ASP A 61 -0.73 9.55 -21.55
C ASP A 61 -0.19 10.14 -22.87
N ARG A 62 0.34 11.37 -22.81
CA ARG A 62 0.98 12.04 -23.94
C ARG A 62 2.18 11.24 -24.44
N CYS A 63 2.25 11.10 -25.76
CA CYS A 63 3.38 10.52 -26.44
C CYS A 63 4.19 11.57 -27.23
N CYS A 64 5.40 11.19 -27.59
CA CYS A 64 6.30 11.95 -28.44
C CYS A 64 6.84 11.06 -29.55
N TRP A 65 7.06 11.64 -30.73
CA TRP A 65 7.63 10.91 -31.84
C TRP A 65 9.15 10.93 -31.76
N CYS A 66 9.78 9.75 -31.77
CA CYS A 66 11.23 9.64 -31.87
C CYS A 66 11.64 9.49 -33.35
N PRO A 67 12.22 10.52 -34.01
CA PRO A 67 12.68 10.41 -35.40
C PRO A 67 13.81 9.38 -35.57
N CYS A 68 14.60 9.13 -34.52
CA CYS A 68 15.71 8.17 -34.57
C CYS A 68 15.21 6.73 -34.69
N CYS A 69 14.16 6.40 -33.94
CA CYS A 69 13.57 5.06 -33.89
C CYS A 69 12.41 4.88 -34.88
N GLY A 70 11.78 5.98 -35.31
CA GLY A 70 10.60 5.93 -36.15
C GLY A 70 9.37 5.37 -35.43
N CYS A 71 9.25 5.64 -34.13
CA CYS A 71 8.15 5.16 -33.30
C CYS A 71 7.62 6.24 -32.34
N GLU A 72 6.42 5.98 -31.84
CA GLU A 72 5.78 6.76 -30.79
C GLU A 72 6.26 6.29 -29.42
N VAL A 73 6.65 7.23 -28.57
CA VAL A 73 7.28 6.99 -27.26
C VAL A 73 6.48 7.70 -26.19
N ARG A 74 6.07 6.97 -25.14
CA ARG A 74 5.39 7.57 -23.99
C ARG A 74 6.27 8.62 -23.34
N LYS A 75 5.73 9.81 -23.10
CA LYS A 75 6.49 10.89 -22.47
C LYS A 75 6.71 10.59 -20.99
N HIS A 76 5.65 10.18 -20.30
CA HIS A 76 5.63 9.91 -18.86
C HIS A 76 5.58 8.40 -18.58
N LEU A 77 5.90 7.99 -17.35
CA LEU A 77 5.79 6.60 -16.89
C LEU A 77 4.67 6.51 -15.84
N SER A 78 3.52 5.97 -16.24
CA SER A 78 2.34 5.84 -15.39
C SER A 78 2.24 4.41 -14.83
N HIS A 79 1.96 4.29 -13.52
CA HIS A 79 1.71 3.02 -12.85
C HIS A 79 0.62 3.19 -11.78
N GLY A 80 -0.55 2.58 -12.01
CA GLY A 80 -1.71 2.73 -11.14
C GLY A 80 -2.17 4.19 -11.07
N ASN A 81 -2.23 4.74 -9.87
CA ASN A 81 -2.63 6.12 -9.60
C ASN A 81 -1.46 7.13 -9.61
N LEU A 82 -0.25 6.72 -10.01
CA LEU A 82 0.95 7.57 -9.99
C LEU A 82 1.57 7.69 -11.38
N THR A 83 2.16 8.85 -11.64
CA THR A 83 2.93 9.12 -12.85
C THR A 83 4.28 9.73 -12.51
N VAL A 84 5.35 9.15 -13.04
CA VAL A 84 6.69 9.75 -13.04
C VAL A 84 6.88 10.57 -14.31
N LEU A 85 7.03 11.89 -14.16
CA LEU A 85 7.16 12.75 -15.31
C LEU A 85 8.45 12.48 -16.10
N HIS A 86 8.35 12.48 -17.43
CA HIS A 86 9.46 12.20 -18.36
C HIS A 86 10.09 10.80 -18.24
N GLY A 87 9.55 9.92 -17.38
CA GLY A 87 10.13 8.60 -17.12
C GLY A 87 10.15 7.69 -18.34
N GLY A 88 9.05 7.65 -19.12
CA GLY A 88 8.95 6.83 -20.33
C GLY A 88 9.94 7.29 -21.41
N LEU A 89 10.10 8.60 -21.60
CA LEU A 89 11.07 9.14 -22.56
C LEU A 89 12.50 8.84 -22.11
N LEU A 90 12.82 8.98 -20.82
CA LEU A 90 14.14 8.65 -20.30
C LEU A 90 14.50 7.18 -20.46
N GLU A 91 13.55 6.28 -20.20
CA GLU A 91 13.72 4.85 -20.41
C GLU A 91 14.00 4.54 -21.88
N HIS A 92 13.23 5.12 -22.80
CA HIS A 92 13.48 4.98 -24.23
C HIS A 92 14.87 5.50 -24.64
N LEU A 93 15.25 6.72 -24.22
CA LEU A 93 16.51 7.35 -24.62
C LEU A 93 17.76 6.64 -24.03
N ALA A 94 17.60 5.92 -22.92
CA ALA A 94 18.66 5.14 -22.29
C ALA A 94 18.77 3.71 -22.86
N SER A 95 17.79 3.27 -23.66
CA SER A 95 17.76 1.92 -24.22
C SER A 95 18.90 1.67 -25.22
N PRO A 96 19.48 0.45 -25.25
CA PRO A 96 20.50 0.10 -26.23
C PRO A 96 19.95 0.13 -27.67
N GLU A 97 18.66 -0.15 -27.87
CA GLU A 97 17.96 -0.06 -29.15
C GLU A 97 17.97 1.37 -29.67
N HIS A 98 17.60 2.35 -28.84
CA HIS A 98 17.65 3.76 -29.21
C HIS A 98 19.07 4.22 -29.54
N LYS A 99 20.08 3.77 -28.81
CA LYS A 99 21.48 4.09 -29.12
C LYS A 99 21.88 3.59 -30.51
N LYS A 100 21.52 2.36 -30.86
CA LYS A 100 21.76 1.78 -32.21
C LYS A 100 20.98 2.54 -33.29
N ALA A 101 19.69 2.79 -33.06
CA ALA A 101 18.83 3.53 -33.97
C ALA A 101 19.34 4.96 -34.22
N THR A 102 19.74 5.67 -33.15
CA THR A 102 20.34 7.01 -33.22
C THR A 102 21.64 6.99 -34.05
N ASN A 103 22.52 6.01 -33.84
CA ASN A 103 23.75 5.89 -34.64
C ASN A 103 23.45 5.69 -36.13
N LYS A 104 22.50 4.79 -36.45
CA LYS A 104 22.05 4.53 -37.81
C LYS A 104 21.44 5.79 -38.44
N PHE A 105 20.49 6.42 -37.74
CA PHE A 105 19.78 7.62 -38.19
C PHE A 105 20.74 8.78 -38.48
N TRP A 106 21.74 9.03 -37.61
CA TRP A 106 22.74 10.08 -37.84
C TRP A 106 23.57 9.82 -39.10
N TRP A 107 23.97 8.56 -39.32
CA TRP A 107 24.78 8.19 -40.48
C TRP A 107 23.99 8.24 -41.79
N GLU A 108 22.72 7.80 -41.77
CA GLU A 108 21.84 7.78 -42.94
C GLU A 108 21.43 9.20 -43.38
N ASN A 109 21.15 10.10 -42.43
CA ASN A 109 20.65 11.45 -42.73
C ASN A 109 21.74 12.54 -42.72
N LYS A 110 23.02 12.16 -42.52
CA LYS A 110 24.16 13.09 -42.44
C LYS A 110 23.92 14.25 -41.47
N ALA A 111 23.33 13.93 -40.31
CA ALA A 111 23.02 14.91 -39.29
C ALA A 111 24.30 15.47 -38.64
N ASN A 112 24.23 16.70 -38.10
CA ASN A 112 25.36 17.34 -37.43
C ASN A 112 25.83 16.50 -36.23
N ALA A 113 27.11 16.12 -36.23
CA ALA A 113 27.74 15.30 -35.21
C ALA A 113 27.67 15.92 -33.80
N GLN A 114 27.79 17.25 -33.68
CA GLN A 114 27.76 17.97 -32.40
C GLN A 114 26.41 17.85 -31.69
N MET A 115 25.33 17.62 -32.45
CA MET A 115 23.99 17.53 -31.88
C MET A 115 23.68 16.11 -31.37
N LYS A 116 24.44 15.10 -31.78
CA LYS A 116 24.15 13.69 -31.49
C LYS A 116 24.07 13.39 -30.00
N GLU A 117 25.03 13.91 -29.24
CA GLU A 117 25.13 13.65 -27.80
C GLU A 117 23.89 14.16 -27.05
N LYS A 118 23.23 15.22 -27.52
CA LYS A 118 22.01 15.75 -26.92
C LYS A 118 20.87 14.74 -26.92
N PHE A 119 20.81 13.84 -27.90
CA PHE A 119 19.75 12.83 -28.05
C PHE A 119 20.08 11.47 -27.41
N LEU A 120 21.19 11.34 -26.68
CA LEU A 120 21.61 10.10 -26.01
C LEU A 120 21.71 10.29 -24.50
N ILE A 121 21.04 9.45 -23.71
CA ILE A 121 21.18 9.43 -22.25
C ILE A 121 22.20 8.36 -21.87
N SER A 122 23.17 8.73 -21.03
CA SER A 122 24.16 7.77 -20.57
C SER A 122 23.52 6.75 -19.59
N PRO A 123 23.98 5.48 -19.55
CA PRO A 123 23.48 4.53 -18.56
C PRO A 123 23.66 5.00 -17.12
N GLN A 124 24.69 5.81 -16.85
CA GLN A 124 24.94 6.42 -15.54
C GLN A 124 23.87 7.46 -15.19
N ASP A 125 23.49 8.32 -16.14
CA ASP A 125 22.42 9.30 -15.93
C ASP A 125 21.07 8.60 -15.74
N TYR A 126 20.80 7.52 -16.48
CA TYR A 126 19.59 6.73 -16.25
C TYR A 126 19.60 6.04 -14.88
N ALA A 127 20.75 5.55 -14.41
CA ALA A 127 20.89 5.03 -13.05
C ALA A 127 20.68 6.11 -11.97
N ARG A 128 21.16 7.34 -12.20
CA ARG A 128 20.87 8.50 -11.33
C ARG A 128 19.39 8.83 -11.32
N PHE A 129 18.73 8.81 -12.49
CA PHE A 129 17.29 8.99 -12.60
C PHE A 129 16.53 7.93 -11.80
N LYS A 130 16.89 6.64 -11.92
CA LYS A 130 16.25 5.58 -11.11
C LYS A 130 16.36 5.83 -9.60
N LYS A 131 17.52 6.29 -9.11
CA LYS A 131 17.70 6.68 -7.71
C LYS A 131 16.84 7.90 -7.34
N SER A 132 16.79 8.90 -8.21
CA SER A 132 15.96 10.10 -8.03
C SER A 132 14.47 9.75 -8.02
N MET A 133 14.04 8.83 -8.88
CA MET A 133 12.67 8.31 -8.95
C MET A 133 12.25 7.62 -7.67
N VAL A 134 13.09 6.76 -7.08
CA VAL A 134 12.78 6.14 -5.77
C VAL A 134 12.61 7.20 -4.69
N LYS A 135 13.48 8.22 -4.65
CA LYS A 135 13.34 9.35 -3.71
C LYS A 135 12.09 10.18 -3.96
N GLY A 136 11.74 10.42 -5.22
CA GLY A 136 10.53 11.14 -5.61
C GLY A 136 9.26 10.40 -5.19
N LEU A 137 9.24 9.07 -5.33
CA LEU A 137 8.15 8.23 -4.85
C LEU A 137 8.04 8.25 -3.33
N ASP A 138 9.16 8.07 -2.61
CA ASP A 138 9.20 8.17 -1.14
C ASP A 138 8.68 9.55 -0.68
N SER A 139 9.08 10.65 -1.33
CA SER A 139 8.64 12.02 -0.99
C SER A 139 7.17 12.30 -1.36
N TYR A 140 6.66 11.70 -2.43
CA TYR A 140 5.24 11.82 -2.79
C TYR A 140 4.36 11.11 -1.76
N GLU A 141 4.72 9.88 -1.35
CA GLU A 141 4.01 9.15 -0.29
C GLU A 141 3.99 9.94 1.03
N GLU A 142 5.10 10.60 1.39
CA GLU A 142 5.19 11.45 2.58
C GLU A 142 4.24 12.66 2.53
N LYS A 143 4.16 13.34 1.38
CA LYS A 143 3.23 14.48 1.20
C LYS A 143 1.76 14.06 1.25
N GLU A 144 1.41 12.93 0.64
CA GLU A 144 0.05 12.39 0.72
C GLU A 144 -0.32 11.98 2.15
N ASP A 145 0.66 11.56 2.96
CA ASP A 145 0.50 11.33 4.39
C ASP A 145 0.26 12.61 5.17
N GLU A 146 0.98 13.68 4.88
CA GLU A 146 0.78 14.99 5.50
C GLU A 146 -0.64 15.50 5.25
N VAL A 147 -1.11 15.44 4.00
CA VAL A 147 -2.48 15.82 3.63
C VAL A 147 -3.51 14.98 4.40
N ILE A 148 -3.28 13.68 4.53
CA ILE A 148 -4.22 12.80 5.25
C ILE A 148 -4.19 13.02 6.76
N LYS A 149 -3.03 13.37 7.34
CA LYS A 149 -2.92 13.78 8.75
C LYS A 149 -3.65 15.11 9.01
N GLU A 150 -3.53 16.06 8.10
CA GLU A 150 -4.23 17.35 8.17
C GLU A 150 -5.76 17.15 8.09
N MET A 151 -6.24 16.38 7.11
CA MET A 151 -7.65 16.01 7.01
C MET A 151 -8.15 15.30 8.27
N ALA A 152 -7.36 14.36 8.82
CA ALA A 152 -7.71 13.69 10.08
C ALA A 152 -7.72 14.65 11.28
N ALA A 153 -6.89 15.68 11.29
CA ALA A 153 -6.90 16.72 12.33
C ALA A 153 -8.15 17.58 12.25
N GLN A 154 -8.55 18.00 11.03
CA GLN A 154 -9.79 18.74 10.80
C GLN A 154 -11.01 17.91 11.25
N ILE A 155 -11.06 16.61 10.97
CA ILE A 155 -12.15 15.73 11.44
C ILE A 155 -12.20 15.69 12.98
N ARG A 156 -11.04 15.61 13.65
CA ARG A 156 -10.99 15.62 15.12
C ARG A 156 -11.46 16.94 15.71
N GLU A 157 -11.08 18.06 15.11
CA GLU A 157 -11.49 19.41 15.54
C GLU A 157 -13.01 19.60 15.38
N VAL A 158 -13.56 19.25 14.23
CA VAL A 158 -15.01 19.30 13.98
C VAL A 158 -15.77 18.42 14.98
N GLU A 159 -15.27 17.22 15.25
CA GLU A 159 -15.87 16.30 16.21
C GLU A 159 -15.78 16.83 17.65
N GLN A 160 -14.67 17.47 18.01
CA GLN A 160 -14.51 18.14 19.31
C GLN A 160 -15.53 19.28 19.46
N SER A 161 -15.64 20.17 18.47
CA SER A 161 -16.64 21.25 18.48
C SER A 161 -18.07 20.71 18.58
N ARG A 162 -18.37 19.59 17.90
CA ARG A 162 -19.67 18.92 18.01
C ARG A 162 -19.94 18.43 19.43
N GLN A 163 -18.95 17.81 20.07
CA GLN A 163 -19.05 17.34 21.45
C GLN A 163 -19.22 18.48 22.46
N GLU A 164 -18.55 19.62 22.24
CA GLU A 164 -18.68 20.82 23.07
C GLU A 164 -20.10 21.41 22.99
N VAL A 165 -20.68 21.50 21.80
CA VAL A 165 -22.09 21.93 21.61
C VAL A 165 -23.07 20.95 22.27
N VAL A 166 -22.85 19.64 22.14
CA VAL A 166 -23.70 18.65 22.81
C VAL A 166 -23.59 18.75 24.33
N ARG A 167 -22.38 18.97 24.86
CA ARG A 167 -22.14 19.15 26.29
C ARG A 167 -22.85 20.39 26.83
N SER A 168 -22.77 21.53 26.15
CA SER A 168 -23.40 22.78 26.61
C SER A 168 -24.94 22.74 26.61
N VAL A 169 -25.56 21.89 25.79
CA VAL A 169 -27.02 21.65 25.81
C VAL A 169 -27.44 20.74 26.96
N LEU A 170 -26.57 19.80 27.37
CA LEU A 170 -26.84 18.83 28.44
C LEU A 170 -26.42 19.33 29.83
N GLU A 171 -25.54 20.33 29.91
CA GLU A 171 -25.09 20.92 31.16
C GLU A 171 -26.29 21.67 31.79
N PRO A 172 -26.83 21.20 32.94
CA PRO A 172 -27.87 21.92 33.64
C PRO A 172 -27.35 23.32 33.92
N GLN A 173 -28.13 24.35 33.58
CA GLN A 173 -27.89 25.69 34.10
C GLN A 173 -27.76 25.52 35.62
N ALA A 174 -26.55 25.59 36.15
CA ALA A 174 -26.34 25.69 37.58
C ALA A 174 -27.05 26.98 37.96
N GLU A 175 -28.24 26.83 38.54
CA GLU A 175 -29.00 27.93 39.11
C GLU A 175 -28.03 28.67 40.03
N SER A 176 -27.64 29.86 39.59
CA SER A 176 -27.07 30.85 40.48
C SER A 176 -28.16 31.15 41.49
N ASP A 177 -28.01 30.58 42.68
CA ASP A 177 -28.87 30.80 43.84
C ASP A 177 -29.04 32.32 44.04
N PRO A 178 -30.25 32.90 43.86
CA PRO A 178 -30.46 34.31 44.08
C PRO A 178 -30.96 34.49 45.51
N GLU A 179 -30.07 34.35 46.49
CA GLU A 179 -30.36 34.80 47.86
C GLU A 179 -29.93 36.27 48.00
N GLU A 180 -30.95 37.11 48.26
CA GLU A 180 -30.92 38.48 48.77
C GLU A 180 -30.41 39.62 47.85
N GLY A 181 -31.37 40.37 47.28
CA GLY A 181 -31.20 41.83 47.19
C GLY A 181 -31.80 42.55 45.98
N SER A 182 -33.04 43.02 46.13
CA SER A 182 -33.51 44.34 45.67
C SER A 182 -33.76 44.62 44.16
N SER A 183 -35.05 44.75 43.86
CA SER A 183 -35.71 45.85 43.12
C SER A 183 -35.18 46.29 41.74
N ALA A 184 -35.91 45.94 40.66
CA ALA A 184 -36.54 46.88 39.69
C ALA A 184 -37.00 46.12 38.42
N PRO A 185 -38.18 46.42 37.85
CA PRO A 185 -38.60 45.86 36.58
C PRO A 185 -38.26 46.83 35.45
N GLU A 186 -37.46 46.47 34.44
CA GLU A 186 -37.54 47.16 33.15
C GLU A 186 -36.88 46.44 31.97
N SER A 187 -37.65 46.39 30.87
CA SER A 187 -37.19 46.49 29.48
C SER A 187 -36.75 45.22 28.72
N TRP A 188 -37.76 44.45 28.31
CA TRP A 188 -37.80 43.69 27.05
C TRP A 188 -37.29 44.48 25.82
N LYS A 189 -36.19 44.04 25.21
CA LYS A 189 -35.92 44.26 23.78
C LYS A 189 -35.40 42.99 23.13
N ALA A 190 -36.27 42.42 22.29
CA ALA A 190 -35.99 41.34 21.37
C ALA A 190 -34.89 41.73 20.37
N THR A 191 -33.96 40.82 20.08
CA THR A 191 -33.18 40.88 18.85
C THR A 191 -32.95 39.47 18.33
N ASN A 192 -33.56 39.21 17.17
CA ASN A 192 -33.52 37.98 16.41
C ASN A 192 -32.10 37.70 15.90
N GLY A 193 -31.62 36.47 16.10
CA GLY A 193 -30.36 35.97 15.53
C GLY A 193 -30.58 34.60 14.89
N HIS A 194 -30.64 34.59 13.57
CA HIS A 194 -30.89 33.48 12.65
C HIS A 194 -29.94 32.28 12.87
N VAL A 195 -30.47 31.08 13.09
CA VAL A 195 -29.73 29.81 12.96
C VAL A 195 -30.16 29.15 11.65
N ALA A 196 -29.26 29.11 10.67
CA ALA A 196 -29.46 28.44 9.39
C ALA A 196 -29.02 26.97 9.48
N SER A 197 -29.95 26.08 9.15
CA SER A 197 -29.80 24.62 9.14
C SER A 197 -29.02 24.14 7.91
N SER A 198 -28.03 23.27 8.13
CA SER A 198 -27.23 22.61 7.09
C SER A 198 -27.83 21.25 6.74
N SER A 199 -28.24 21.06 5.49
CA SER A 199 -28.69 19.78 4.93
C SER A 199 -27.59 19.11 4.12
N GLN A 200 -27.14 17.96 4.63
CA GLN A 200 -26.98 16.66 3.95
C GLN A 200 -26.52 16.63 2.48
N GLN A 201 -25.34 16.04 2.24
CA GLN A 201 -25.17 14.92 1.29
C GLN A 201 -23.73 14.39 1.32
N VAL A 202 -23.50 13.19 1.87
CA VAL A 202 -22.34 12.36 1.49
C VAL A 202 -22.83 10.93 1.30
N SER A 203 -22.66 10.46 0.06
CA SER A 203 -23.20 9.23 -0.49
C SER A 203 -22.49 7.97 -0.01
N HIS A 204 -23.33 6.99 0.36
CA HIS A 204 -23.21 5.54 0.23
C HIS A 204 -21.98 4.99 -0.53
N LEU A 205 -21.15 4.19 0.14
CA LEU A 205 -20.43 3.08 -0.48
C LEU A 205 -20.56 1.82 0.38
N ALA A 206 -21.07 0.78 -0.28
CA ALA A 206 -21.52 -0.48 0.28
C ALA A 206 -20.36 -1.42 0.67
N LEU A 207 -20.56 -2.13 1.78
CA LEU A 207 -19.83 -3.32 2.20
C LEU A 207 -20.70 -4.56 1.94
N GLN A 208 -20.10 -5.61 1.40
CA GLN A 208 -20.65 -6.98 1.29
C GLN A 208 -19.48 -7.98 1.42
N PRO A 209 -19.73 -9.23 1.87
CA PRO A 209 -19.12 -9.78 3.07
C PRO A 209 -18.28 -11.06 2.84
N VAL A 210 -17.60 -11.48 3.91
CA VAL A 210 -16.75 -12.67 4.06
C VAL A 210 -17.52 -13.97 3.84
N ALA A 211 -16.92 -14.91 3.09
CA ALA A 211 -17.41 -16.26 2.88
C ALA A 211 -17.00 -17.24 4.00
N GLU A 212 -17.93 -18.13 4.32
CA GLU A 212 -17.90 -19.27 5.25
C GLU A 212 -16.67 -20.17 5.12
N LEU A 213 -16.23 -20.68 6.28
CA LEU A 213 -15.26 -21.76 6.39
C LEU A 213 -16.02 -23.03 6.80
N ASP A 214 -15.71 -24.14 6.12
CA ASP A 214 -16.31 -25.46 6.30
C ASP A 214 -15.74 -26.17 7.54
N TRP A 215 -16.60 -26.80 8.35
CA TRP A 215 -16.26 -27.33 9.69
C TRP A 215 -16.22 -28.86 9.78
N MET A 216 -16.25 -29.59 8.67
CA MET A 216 -16.31 -31.06 8.73
C MET A 216 -15.11 -31.71 8.06
N GLU A 217 -14.85 -32.94 8.51
CA GLU A 217 -13.88 -33.90 8.01
C GLU A 217 -12.43 -33.71 8.49
N THR A 218 -11.72 -34.67 9.07
CA THR A 218 -11.97 -36.10 9.33
C THR A 218 -10.83 -36.53 10.25
N GLY A 219 -11.13 -37.30 11.30
CA GLY A 219 -10.09 -37.94 12.11
C GLY A 219 -10.44 -38.02 13.59
N GLN A 220 -11.49 -38.77 13.90
CA GLN A 220 -11.80 -39.20 15.25
C GLN A 220 -10.57 -39.88 15.87
N GLN A 221 -10.03 -39.29 16.94
CA GLN A 221 -9.21 -40.00 17.91
C GLN A 221 -9.92 -39.84 19.26
N LEU A 222 -10.42 -40.98 19.73
CA LEU A 222 -11.23 -41.28 20.92
C LEU A 222 -11.03 -40.33 22.10
N THR A 223 -12.12 -39.81 22.67
CA THR A 223 -12.13 -39.04 23.93
C THR A 223 -12.40 -39.98 25.10
N PHE A 224 -11.60 -39.89 26.17
CA PHE A 224 -11.86 -40.58 27.44
C PHE A 224 -13.09 -40.00 28.14
N ILE A 225 -14.05 -40.86 28.50
CA ILE A 225 -15.22 -40.51 29.33
C ILE A 225 -15.01 -41.20 30.68
N GLY A 226 -14.42 -40.49 31.63
CA GLY A 226 -14.29 -40.92 33.03
C GLY A 226 -15.51 -40.51 33.86
N HIS A 227 -15.66 -41.14 35.03
CA HIS A 227 -16.77 -40.97 35.99
C HIS A 227 -17.24 -39.52 36.15
N GLN A 228 -18.55 -39.28 35.96
CA GLN A 228 -19.22 -38.02 36.33
C GLN A 228 -19.99 -38.24 37.63
N ASP A 229 -19.38 -37.87 38.76
CA ASP A 229 -20.12 -37.75 40.02
C ASP A 229 -20.81 -36.37 40.03
N THR A 230 -22.09 -36.32 39.68
CA THR A 230 -22.90 -35.09 39.84
C THR A 230 -23.87 -35.27 40.99
N PRO A 231 -23.91 -34.34 41.98
CA PRO A 231 -24.86 -34.41 43.08
C PRO A 231 -26.29 -34.26 42.56
N GLY A 232 -27.21 -35.07 43.12
CA GLY A 232 -28.55 -35.36 42.61
C GLY A 232 -29.55 -34.20 42.61
N ILE A 233 -29.27 -33.17 41.81
CA ILE A 233 -30.20 -32.07 41.54
C ILE A 233 -31.12 -32.55 40.41
N GLY A 234 -32.34 -32.92 40.80
CA GLY A 234 -33.41 -33.27 39.86
C GLY A 234 -33.66 -32.17 38.83
N ASN A 235 -34.22 -32.55 37.69
CA ASN A 235 -34.50 -31.64 36.59
C ASN A 235 -35.35 -30.43 37.05
N ILE A 236 -34.87 -29.21 36.73
CA ILE A 236 -35.40 -27.90 37.16
C ILE A 236 -36.89 -27.73 36.77
N HIS A 237 -37.36 -28.46 35.76
CA HIS A 237 -38.70 -28.29 35.20
C HIS A 237 -39.73 -29.35 35.61
N SER A 238 -39.35 -30.42 36.32
CA SER A 238 -40.32 -31.49 36.65
C SER A 238 -40.06 -32.22 37.97
N GLY A 239 -38.92 -32.00 38.64
CA GLY A 239 -38.54 -32.72 39.86
C GLY A 239 -38.35 -34.24 39.70
N ALA A 240 -38.79 -34.83 38.58
CA ALA A 240 -38.67 -36.24 38.28
C ALA A 240 -37.23 -36.61 37.92
N THR A 241 -36.75 -37.71 38.51
CA THR A 241 -35.52 -38.39 38.12
C THR A 241 -35.66 -38.84 36.66
N PRO A 242 -34.81 -38.39 35.73
CA PRO A 242 -34.89 -38.81 34.34
C PRO A 242 -34.70 -40.33 34.22
N PRO A 243 -35.37 -41.01 33.27
CA PRO A 243 -35.44 -42.47 33.21
C PRO A 243 -34.08 -43.19 33.10
N TRP A 244 -33.03 -42.54 32.61
CA TRP A 244 -31.65 -43.08 32.58
C TRP A 244 -30.89 -42.97 33.91
N MET A 245 -31.43 -42.26 34.90
CA MET A 245 -30.91 -42.11 36.26
C MET A 245 -31.65 -43.01 37.25
N ILE A 246 -32.69 -43.72 36.78
CA ILE A 246 -33.30 -44.81 37.54
C ILE A 246 -32.26 -45.92 37.61
N GLN A 247 -31.62 -46.09 38.77
CA GLN A 247 -30.85 -47.29 39.05
C GLN A 247 -31.86 -48.43 39.12
N GLU A 248 -31.94 -49.21 38.06
CA GLU A 248 -32.47 -50.56 38.12
C GLU A 248 -31.63 -51.32 39.14
N GLU A 249 -32.18 -51.50 40.34
CA GLU A 249 -31.56 -52.24 41.45
C GLU A 249 -31.49 -53.72 41.09
N GLU A 250 -30.55 -54.11 40.24
CA GLU A 250 -30.10 -55.50 40.21
C GLU A 250 -28.80 -55.64 39.39
N HIS A 251 -27.76 -56.16 40.05
CA HIS A 251 -26.49 -56.69 39.49
C HIS A 251 -25.28 -55.73 39.41
N SER A 252 -24.61 -55.59 40.55
CA SER A 252 -23.16 -55.36 40.63
C SER A 252 -22.39 -56.48 39.93
N SER A 253 -21.61 -56.18 38.89
CA SER A 253 -20.41 -56.93 38.50
C SER A 253 -19.59 -56.17 37.45
N GLY A 254 -18.37 -55.74 37.83
CA GLY A 254 -17.25 -55.60 36.90
C GLY A 254 -16.93 -54.22 36.34
N SER A 255 -16.50 -53.28 37.18
CA SER A 255 -15.80 -52.05 36.74
C SER A 255 -14.36 -52.38 36.31
N LEU A 256 -14.18 -52.92 35.11
CA LEU A 256 -12.87 -52.86 34.41
C LEU A 256 -12.90 -51.65 33.46
N PRO A 257 -11.92 -50.73 33.51
CA PRO A 257 -11.86 -49.65 32.54
C PRO A 257 -11.63 -50.25 31.15
N ILE A 258 -12.56 -49.98 30.24
CA ILE A 258 -12.41 -50.26 28.81
C ILE A 258 -11.54 -49.15 28.22
N GLY A 259 -10.30 -49.48 27.85
CA GLY A 259 -9.38 -48.57 27.16
C GLY A 259 -8.07 -48.29 27.90
N PRO A 260 -7.07 -47.69 27.20
CA PRO A 260 -5.81 -47.28 27.82
C PRO A 260 -6.09 -46.32 28.99
N SER A 261 -5.18 -46.31 29.97
CA SER A 261 -5.34 -45.40 31.11
C SER A 261 -5.37 -43.94 30.63
N TYR A 262 -6.00 -43.05 31.39
CA TYR A 262 -6.03 -41.62 31.07
C TYR A 262 -4.63 -41.03 30.82
N GLU A 263 -3.61 -41.52 31.53
CA GLU A 263 -2.22 -41.12 31.33
C GLU A 263 -1.65 -41.58 29.98
N GLU A 264 -2.01 -42.77 29.51
CA GLU A 264 -1.58 -43.29 28.21
C GLU A 264 -2.21 -42.49 27.05
N PHE A 265 -3.49 -42.11 27.19
CA PHE A 265 -4.16 -41.24 26.22
C PHE A 265 -3.47 -39.87 26.11
N LEU A 266 -3.09 -39.26 27.24
CA LEU A 266 -2.39 -37.97 27.24
C LEU A 266 -1.02 -38.06 26.58
N LYS A 267 -0.23 -39.11 26.87
CA LYS A 267 1.08 -39.34 26.24
C LYS A 267 0.98 -39.49 24.72
N GLU A 268 -0.03 -40.20 24.22
CA GLU A 268 -0.20 -40.39 22.76
C GLU A 268 -0.63 -39.09 22.07
N LYS A 269 -1.50 -38.30 22.71
CA LYS A 269 -1.92 -36.99 22.21
C LYS A 269 -0.74 -36.02 22.10
N GLU A 270 0.23 -36.10 23.01
CA GLU A 270 1.42 -35.27 23.01
C GLU A 270 2.41 -35.65 21.88
N LYS A 271 2.62 -36.95 21.64
CA LYS A 271 3.46 -37.46 20.54
C LYS A 271 2.92 -37.08 19.15
N GLN A 272 1.60 -37.10 18.98
CA GLN A 272 0.94 -36.67 17.73
C GLN A 272 1.17 -35.18 17.43
N LYS A 273 1.22 -34.32 18.47
CA LYS A 273 1.48 -32.88 18.31
C LYS A 273 2.90 -32.59 17.81
N LEU A 274 3.90 -33.30 18.35
CA LEU A 274 5.31 -33.12 17.98
C LEU A 274 5.60 -33.52 16.52
N LYS A 275 4.94 -34.57 16.01
CA LYS A 275 5.14 -35.06 14.63
C LYS A 275 4.60 -34.13 13.52
N LYS A 276 3.69 -33.20 13.83
CA LYS A 276 3.04 -32.33 12.84
C LYS A 276 3.78 -30.99 12.60
N LEU A 277 4.89 -30.73 13.26
CA LEU A 277 5.59 -29.44 13.18
C LEU A 277 6.72 -29.47 12.13
N PRO A 278 6.73 -28.55 11.13
CA PRO A 278 7.80 -28.45 10.14
C PRO A 278 9.17 -28.18 10.81
N PRO A 279 10.25 -28.86 10.38
CA PRO A 279 11.58 -28.68 10.99
C PRO A 279 12.16 -27.27 10.78
N ASP A 280 11.75 -26.54 9.73
CA ASP A 280 12.31 -25.23 9.36
C ASP A 280 11.32 -24.08 9.64
N ARG A 281 10.67 -24.12 10.82
CA ARG A 281 9.67 -23.13 11.23
C ARG A 281 10.33 -21.77 11.49
N VAL A 282 10.28 -20.86 10.51
CA VAL A 282 10.43 -19.41 10.70
C VAL A 282 9.21 -18.83 11.45
N GLY A 283 9.06 -19.25 12.70
CA GLY A 283 8.22 -18.59 13.70
C GLY A 283 9.12 -17.83 14.66
N ALA A 284 8.63 -16.73 15.23
CA ALA A 284 9.36 -16.04 16.29
C ALA A 284 9.78 -17.04 17.38
N ASN A 285 11.05 -17.01 17.74
CA ASN A 285 11.63 -17.86 18.80
C ASN A 285 11.07 -17.35 20.14
N PHE A 286 9.87 -17.81 20.49
CA PHE A 286 9.21 -17.44 21.74
C PHE A 286 9.85 -18.24 22.86
N ASP A 287 10.67 -17.57 23.65
CA ASP A 287 11.11 -18.11 24.93
C ASP A 287 9.95 -18.00 25.93
N HIS A 288 9.27 -19.13 26.14
CA HIS A 288 8.15 -19.27 27.06
C HIS A 288 8.55 -19.15 28.55
N SER A 289 9.85 -19.03 28.86
CA SER A 289 10.33 -18.87 30.25
C SER A 289 10.41 -17.41 30.71
N SER A 290 10.20 -16.45 29.81
CA SER A 290 10.21 -15.03 30.17
C SER A 290 8.87 -14.59 30.76
N ASN A 291 8.90 -14.00 31.97
CA ASN A 291 7.71 -13.45 32.62
C ASN A 291 7.16 -12.27 31.79
N THR A 292 6.04 -12.48 31.11
CA THR A 292 5.40 -11.50 30.22
C THR A 292 4.49 -10.59 31.03
N SER A 293 4.74 -9.27 30.98
CA SER A 293 3.89 -8.28 31.65
C SER A 293 2.53 -8.16 30.97
N ALA A 294 1.54 -7.56 31.65
CA ALA A 294 0.19 -7.33 31.10
C ALA A 294 0.17 -6.49 29.80
N GLY A 295 1.28 -5.86 29.42
CA GLY A 295 1.46 -5.14 28.16
C GLY A 295 2.17 -5.96 27.06
N TRP A 296 2.41 -7.25 27.27
CA TRP A 296 3.11 -8.07 26.29
C TRP A 296 2.20 -8.41 25.10
N LEU A 297 2.63 -8.02 23.91
CA LEU A 297 2.03 -8.43 22.64
C LEU A 297 3.11 -9.06 21.75
N PRO A 298 2.80 -10.17 21.05
CA PRO A 298 3.69 -10.73 20.03
C PRO A 298 4.14 -9.66 19.03
N SER A 299 5.45 -9.52 18.85
CA SER A 299 6.01 -8.65 17.82
C SER A 299 5.77 -9.28 16.44
N PHE A 300 4.69 -8.89 15.75
CA PHE A 300 4.41 -9.30 14.36
C PHE A 300 5.31 -8.61 13.33
N GLY A 301 6.60 -8.40 13.62
CA GLY A 301 7.54 -7.81 12.66
C GLY A 301 7.06 -6.48 12.07
N ARG A 302 6.41 -5.63 12.88
CA ARG A 302 5.84 -4.32 12.50
C ARG A 302 4.63 -4.37 11.56
N VAL A 303 4.06 -5.55 11.32
CA VAL A 303 2.86 -5.71 10.47
C VAL A 303 1.68 -4.91 11.04
N TRP A 304 1.62 -4.72 12.37
CA TRP A 304 0.57 -3.96 13.07
C TRP A 304 1.08 -2.68 13.73
N ASN A 305 1.99 -1.95 13.09
CA ASN A 305 2.30 -0.60 13.55
C ASN A 305 1.16 0.37 13.22
N ASN A 306 0.76 1.20 14.20
CA ASN A 306 -0.09 2.34 13.94
C ASN A 306 0.60 3.29 12.96
N GLY A 307 -0.05 3.56 11.82
CA GLY A 307 0.49 4.39 10.75
C GLY A 307 0.55 3.66 9.41
N ARG A 308 0.92 4.40 8.35
CA ARG A 308 0.97 3.83 7.00
C ARG A 308 2.20 2.98 6.78
N ARG A 309 2.09 2.00 5.87
CA ARG A 309 3.15 1.03 5.56
C ARG A 309 4.51 1.66 5.24
N TRP A 310 4.54 2.82 4.59
CA TRP A 310 5.79 3.48 4.23
C TRP A 310 6.58 3.99 5.45
N GLN A 311 5.90 4.36 6.55
CA GLN A 311 6.55 4.77 7.80
C GLN A 311 7.31 3.60 8.42
N SER A 312 6.68 2.43 8.47
CA SER A 312 7.32 1.16 8.87
C SER A 312 8.46 0.78 7.92
N ARG A 313 8.31 1.02 6.61
CA ARG A 313 9.39 0.85 5.63
C ARG A 313 10.56 1.80 5.90
N HIS A 314 10.30 3.06 6.27
CA HIS A 314 11.33 4.05 6.57
C HIS A 314 12.09 3.65 7.84
N GLN A 315 11.38 3.24 8.89
CA GLN A 315 11.96 2.71 10.11
C GLN A 315 12.80 1.44 9.84
N PHE A 316 12.32 0.56 8.95
CA PHE A 316 13.10 -0.61 8.53
C PHE A 316 14.36 -0.22 7.75
N LYS A 317 14.27 0.74 6.82
CA LYS A 317 15.41 1.25 6.05
C LYS A 317 16.45 1.91 6.99
N THR A 318 16.01 2.68 7.99
CA THR A 318 16.91 3.31 8.96
C THR A 318 17.60 2.26 9.83
N GLU A 319 16.89 1.24 10.29
CA GLU A 319 17.47 0.13 11.06
C GLU A 319 18.39 -0.78 10.26
N ALA A 320 18.08 -1.04 8.99
CA ALA A 320 18.96 -1.79 8.11
C ALA A 320 20.28 -1.02 7.88
N ALA A 321 20.19 0.30 7.72
CA ALA A 321 21.36 1.17 7.58
C ALA A 321 22.20 1.21 8.86
N THR A 322 21.60 1.23 10.05
CA THR A 322 22.35 1.15 11.32
C THR A 322 23.01 -0.21 11.51
N ARG A 323 22.31 -1.31 11.18
CA ARG A 323 22.88 -2.68 11.20
C ARG A 323 24.08 -2.83 10.28
N SER A 324 24.04 -2.25 9.07
CA SER A 324 25.19 -2.30 8.14
C SER A 324 26.42 -1.49 8.60
N LYS A 325 26.21 -0.51 9.49
CA LYS A 325 27.28 0.35 10.02
C LYS A 325 27.97 -0.22 11.26
N GLN A 326 27.41 -1.25 11.89
CA GLN A 326 28.12 -1.93 12.95
C GLN A 326 29.21 -2.83 12.34
N PRO A 327 30.50 -2.60 12.63
CA PRO A 327 31.53 -3.55 12.25
C PRO A 327 31.20 -4.88 12.92
N ARG A 328 31.23 -5.98 12.14
CA ARG A 328 31.18 -7.35 12.67
C ARG A 328 32.37 -7.54 13.62
N LYS A 329 32.22 -7.14 14.89
CA LYS A 329 33.13 -7.53 15.97
C LYS A 329 32.95 -9.03 16.16
N GLY A 330 34.07 -9.74 16.04
CA GLY A 330 34.14 -11.17 15.81
C GLY A 330 33.51 -12.05 16.88
N LYS A 331 33.23 -13.28 16.46
CA LYS A 331 33.52 -14.46 17.26
C LYS A 331 34.64 -15.20 16.52
N SER A 332 35.80 -15.24 17.17
CA SER A 332 36.80 -16.31 16.99
C SER A 332 36.16 -17.67 17.20
#